data_AF-A0A1N7L8R6-F1
#
_entry.id   AF-A0A1N7L8R6-F1
#
_cell.length_a   1.000
_cell.length_b   1.000
_cell.length_c   1.000
_cell.angle_alpha   90.00
_cell.angle_beta   90.00
_cell.angle_gamma   90.00
#
_symmetry.space_group_name_H-M   'P 1'
#
loop_
_entity.id
_entity.type
_entity.pdbx_description
1 polymer ?
#
loop_
_entity_poly.entity_id
_entity_poly.type
_entity_poly.pdbx_seq_one_letter_code
_entity_poly.pdbx_strand_id
1 'polypeptide(L)'
;MKITALEIRKKSFEKNFRGYDKEEVDAFLKELSEEWEKVNNATEELQKKLDDSIKEANKMKEVEASLFRTLKTAEDTGASIIEEANEAAEYIVREAHQNADAMLNDAKTKSQNLIETAESKAKQIMEELKNDVSSLIRGYETLVQQRELILKNLKSLSDDIQDNISVSNGNLEKINLHAHLEMVEILTKTEAFTIANVDSIEHSEMTLETKEEFTIENEEVDVSEIPDIHSENQVETEEESNIEDVKSKAQEIDSELSQEIDVPQEDSIQEEPEEEKNKGNKGTSFFDEVG
;
A
#
# COMPACT_ATOMS: atom_id res chain seq x y z
N MET A 1 -97.96 -9.17 -6.25
CA MET A 1 -99.20 -8.46 -6.65
C MET A 1 -100.38 -8.91 -5.77
N LYS A 2 -101.53 -8.21 -5.79
CA LYS A 2 -102.71 -8.51 -4.94
C LYS A 2 -103.69 -9.56 -5.51
N ILE A 3 -103.54 -9.95 -6.79
CA ILE A 3 -104.38 -10.94 -7.46
C ILE A 3 -103.47 -11.88 -8.28
N THR A 4 -103.72 -13.18 -8.19
CA THR A 4 -102.97 -14.24 -8.90
C THR A 4 -103.74 -14.76 -10.12
N ALA A 5 -103.04 -15.33 -11.11
CA ALA A 5 -103.67 -15.98 -12.27
C ALA A 5 -104.69 -17.07 -11.83
N LEU A 6 -104.37 -17.78 -10.75
CA LEU A 6 -105.25 -18.79 -10.15
C LEU A 6 -106.53 -18.19 -9.57
N GLU A 7 -106.43 -17.01 -8.93
CA GLU A 7 -107.59 -16.28 -8.41
C GLU A 7 -108.47 -15.71 -9.52
N ILE A 8 -107.88 -15.28 -10.64
CA ILE A 8 -108.63 -14.85 -11.84
C ILE A 8 -109.43 -16.02 -12.40
N ARG A 9 -108.82 -17.20 -12.51
CA ARG A 9 -109.45 -18.41 -13.06
C ARG A 9 -110.55 -19.00 -12.16
N LYS A 10 -110.45 -18.81 -10.84
CA LYS A 10 -111.45 -19.26 -9.85
C LYS A 10 -112.50 -18.21 -9.53
N LYS A 11 -112.44 -17.02 -10.14
CA LYS A 11 -113.35 -15.92 -9.84
C LYS A 11 -114.76 -16.25 -10.33
N SER A 12 -115.72 -16.27 -9.42
CA SER A 12 -117.15 -16.36 -9.74
C SER A 12 -117.83 -15.00 -9.54
N PHE A 13 -118.87 -14.76 -10.34
CA PHE A 13 -119.69 -13.54 -10.30
C PHE A 13 -121.13 -13.88 -9.91
N GLU A 14 -121.82 -12.94 -9.27
CA GLU A 14 -123.24 -13.07 -8.94
C GLU A 14 -124.12 -13.04 -10.20
N LYS A 15 -125.19 -13.84 -10.22
CA LYS A 15 -126.12 -13.92 -11.35
C LYS A 15 -127.25 -12.89 -11.21
N ASN A 16 -127.40 -11.99 -12.17
CA ASN A 16 -128.51 -11.04 -12.27
C ASN A 16 -129.26 -11.17 -13.61
N PHE A 17 -130.54 -10.78 -13.63
CA PHE A 17 -131.37 -10.82 -14.85
C PHE A 17 -130.89 -9.74 -15.84
N ARG A 18 -130.42 -10.17 -17.05
CA ARG A 18 -129.72 -9.38 -18.10
C ARG A 18 -128.23 -9.06 -17.82
N GLY A 19 -127.40 -10.09 -17.58
CA GLY A 19 -125.94 -9.98 -17.50
C GLY A 19 -125.19 -10.39 -18.78
N TYR A 20 -123.86 -10.35 -18.73
CA TYR A 20 -122.98 -10.90 -19.76
C TYR A 20 -123.13 -12.42 -19.90
N ASP A 21 -122.80 -12.96 -21.08
CA ASP A 21 -122.79 -14.40 -21.29
C ASP A 21 -121.71 -15.05 -20.42
N LYS A 22 -122.10 -16.08 -19.68
CA LYS A 22 -121.21 -16.81 -18.78
C LYS A 22 -120.08 -17.49 -19.56
N GLU A 23 -120.39 -18.08 -20.73
CA GLU A 23 -119.41 -18.85 -21.50
C GLU A 23 -118.31 -17.94 -22.08
N GLU A 24 -118.69 -16.76 -22.56
CA GLU A 24 -117.77 -15.75 -23.09
C GLU A 24 -116.89 -15.16 -21.98
N VAL A 25 -117.47 -14.86 -20.81
CA VAL A 25 -116.72 -14.37 -19.64
C VAL A 25 -115.75 -15.43 -19.11
N ASP A 26 -116.17 -16.69 -19.01
CA ASP A 26 -115.31 -17.80 -18.56
C ASP A 26 -114.13 -18.01 -19.55
N ALA A 27 -114.36 -17.87 -20.86
CA ALA A 27 -113.31 -17.92 -21.87
C ALA A 27 -112.31 -16.75 -21.76
N PHE A 28 -112.82 -15.53 -21.57
CA PHE A 28 -111.98 -14.34 -21.39
C PHE A 28 -111.15 -14.40 -20.10
N LEU A 29 -111.72 -14.84 -18.98
CA LEU A 29 -110.98 -15.02 -17.72
C LEU A 29 -109.86 -16.06 -17.86
N LYS A 30 -110.08 -17.10 -18.67
CA LYS A 30 -109.05 -18.10 -18.95
C LYS A 30 -107.89 -17.49 -19.74
N GLU A 31 -108.17 -16.79 -20.85
CA GLU A 31 -107.14 -16.10 -21.64
C GLU A 31 -106.40 -15.05 -20.82
N LEU A 32 -107.12 -14.25 -20.03
CA LEU A 32 -106.55 -13.26 -19.11
C LEU A 32 -105.66 -13.93 -18.06
N SER A 33 -106.06 -15.07 -17.51
CA SER A 33 -105.23 -15.80 -16.55
C SER A 33 -103.93 -16.32 -17.16
N GLU A 34 -103.96 -16.77 -18.42
CA GLU A 34 -102.77 -17.26 -19.15
C GLU A 34 -101.81 -16.11 -19.48
N GLU A 35 -102.32 -14.97 -19.97
CA GLU A 35 -101.49 -13.77 -20.20
C GLU A 35 -100.95 -13.18 -18.90
N TRP A 36 -101.72 -13.19 -17.81
CA TRP A 36 -101.26 -12.74 -16.50
C TRP A 36 -100.12 -13.60 -15.96
N GLU A 37 -100.20 -14.93 -16.15
CA GLU A 37 -99.13 -15.86 -15.77
C GLU A 37 -97.86 -15.62 -16.59
N LYS A 38 -97.98 -15.40 -17.92
CA LYS A 38 -96.83 -15.04 -18.78
C LYS A 38 -96.16 -13.76 -18.32
N VAL A 39 -96.94 -12.71 -18.04
CA VAL A 39 -96.41 -11.43 -17.56
C VAL A 39 -95.73 -11.60 -16.20
N ASN A 40 -96.34 -12.35 -15.27
CA ASN A 40 -95.75 -12.59 -13.95
C ASN A 40 -94.42 -13.34 -14.07
N ASN A 41 -94.36 -14.40 -14.88
CA ASN A 41 -93.13 -15.15 -15.12
C ASN A 41 -92.05 -14.27 -15.76
N ALA A 42 -92.40 -13.43 -16.74
CA ALA A 42 -91.47 -12.48 -17.35
C ALA A 42 -90.96 -11.44 -16.34
N THR A 43 -91.82 -10.94 -15.44
CA THR A 43 -91.40 -10.02 -14.38
C THR A 43 -90.44 -10.67 -13.40
N GLU A 44 -90.69 -11.93 -12.98
CA GLU A 44 -89.78 -12.66 -12.11
C GLU A 44 -88.43 -12.95 -12.78
N GLU A 45 -88.44 -13.32 -14.06
CA GLU A 45 -87.22 -13.55 -14.83
C GLU A 45 -86.40 -12.26 -15.02
N LEU A 46 -87.07 -11.14 -15.33
CA LEU A 46 -86.43 -9.83 -15.44
C LEU A 46 -85.87 -9.36 -14.10
N GLN A 47 -86.61 -9.55 -13.01
CA GLN A 47 -86.14 -9.23 -11.65
C GLN A 47 -84.87 -10.02 -11.31
N LYS A 48 -84.84 -11.32 -11.63
CA LYS A 48 -83.67 -12.16 -11.41
C LYS A 48 -82.47 -11.70 -12.25
N LYS A 49 -82.67 -11.39 -13.54
CA LYS A 49 -81.60 -10.86 -14.41
C LYS A 49 -81.06 -9.53 -13.90
N LEU A 50 -81.93 -8.65 -13.40
CA LEU A 50 -81.54 -7.39 -12.81
C LEU A 50 -80.69 -7.61 -11.55
N ASP A 51 -81.12 -8.49 -10.65
CA ASP A 51 -80.38 -8.81 -9.43
C ASP A 51 -79.01 -9.42 -9.74
N ASP A 52 -78.93 -10.31 -10.72
CA ASP A 52 -77.68 -10.94 -11.14
C ASP A 52 -76.72 -9.90 -11.78
N SER A 53 -77.24 -9.00 -12.62
CA SER A 53 -76.45 -7.91 -13.21
C SER A 53 -75.94 -6.92 -12.16
N ILE A 54 -76.76 -6.58 -11.15
CA ILE A 54 -76.35 -5.72 -10.04
C ILE A 54 -75.22 -6.38 -9.23
N LYS A 55 -75.32 -7.69 -8.96
CA LYS A 55 -74.25 -8.43 -8.26
C LYS A 55 -72.96 -8.42 -9.05
N GLU A 56 -73.02 -8.64 -10.36
CA GLU A 56 -71.83 -8.62 -11.22
C GLU A 56 -71.20 -7.22 -11.29
N ALA A 57 -72.02 -6.16 -11.41
CA ALA A 57 -71.55 -4.78 -11.38
C ALA A 57 -70.86 -4.44 -10.04
N ASN A 58 -71.40 -4.92 -8.92
CA ASN A 58 -70.78 -4.73 -7.61
C ASN A 58 -69.45 -5.48 -7.50
N LYS A 59 -69.38 -6.73 -7.97
CA LYS A 59 -68.13 -7.49 -8.03
C LYS A 59 -67.07 -6.78 -8.88
N MET A 60 -67.45 -6.24 -10.04
CA MET A 60 -66.54 -5.48 -10.90
C MET A 60 -66.00 -4.24 -10.17
N LYS A 61 -66.86 -3.50 -9.45
CA LYS A 61 -66.44 -2.36 -8.63
C LYS A 61 -65.48 -2.74 -7.50
N GLU A 62 -65.69 -3.88 -6.85
CA GLU A 62 -64.77 -4.38 -5.82
C GLU A 62 -63.41 -4.74 -6.40
N VAL A 63 -63.39 -5.40 -7.56
CA VAL A 63 -62.15 -5.73 -8.28
C VAL A 63 -61.42 -4.46 -8.72
N GLU A 64 -62.13 -3.49 -9.30
CA GLU A 64 -61.58 -2.19 -9.69
C GLU A 64 -60.98 -1.46 -8.48
N ALA A 65 -61.70 -1.40 -7.36
CA ALA A 65 -61.21 -0.78 -6.14
C ALA A 65 -59.96 -1.48 -5.57
N SER A 66 -59.89 -2.80 -5.65
CA SER A 66 -58.70 -3.56 -5.26
C SER A 66 -57.53 -3.27 -6.19
N LEU A 67 -57.77 -3.26 -7.51
CA LEU A 67 -56.74 -2.98 -8.51
C LEU A 67 -56.16 -1.57 -8.34
N PHE A 68 -57.01 -0.57 -8.12
CA PHE A 68 -56.56 0.80 -7.85
C PHE A 68 -55.72 0.90 -6.59
N ARG A 69 -56.10 0.19 -5.51
CA ARG A 69 -55.27 0.16 -4.28
C ARG A 69 -53.91 -0.46 -4.55
N THR A 70 -53.85 -1.60 -5.24
CA THR A 70 -52.59 -2.26 -5.58
C THR A 70 -51.72 -1.38 -6.48
N LEU A 71 -52.30 -0.74 -7.49
CA LEU A 71 -51.57 0.16 -8.39
C LEU A 71 -51.00 1.35 -7.62
N LYS A 72 -51.80 1.97 -6.76
CA LYS A 72 -51.34 3.08 -5.92
C LYS A 72 -50.24 2.65 -4.96
N THR A 73 -50.37 1.50 -4.30
CA THR A 73 -49.31 0.97 -3.43
C THR A 73 -48.03 0.68 -4.21
N ALA A 74 -48.14 0.16 -5.44
CA ALA A 74 -46.97 -0.06 -6.29
C ALA A 74 -46.31 1.27 -6.71
N GLU A 75 -47.09 2.31 -7.02
CA GLU A 75 -46.61 3.66 -7.30
C GLU A 75 -45.91 4.28 -6.09
N ASP A 76 -46.56 4.27 -4.93
CA ASP A 76 -46.01 4.78 -3.67
C ASP A 76 -44.71 4.04 -3.29
N THR A 77 -44.68 2.71 -3.48
CA THR A 77 -43.49 1.88 -3.22
C THR A 77 -42.37 2.19 -4.22
N GLY A 78 -42.70 2.37 -5.50
CA GLY A 78 -41.74 2.78 -6.52
C GLY A 78 -41.11 4.13 -6.21
N ALA A 79 -41.90 5.10 -5.77
CA ALA A 79 -41.41 6.40 -5.33
C ALA A 79 -40.47 6.29 -4.11
N SER A 80 -40.85 5.50 -3.09
CA SER A 80 -40.02 5.25 -1.91
C SER A 80 -38.67 4.62 -2.27
N ILE A 81 -38.67 3.61 -3.15
CA ILE A 81 -37.43 2.95 -3.60
C ILE A 81 -36.52 3.96 -4.33
N ILE A 82 -37.07 4.83 -5.16
CA ILE A 82 -36.28 5.86 -5.86
C ILE A 82 -35.70 6.88 -4.87
N GLU A 83 -36.48 7.31 -3.87
CA GLU A 83 -36.01 8.22 -2.82
C GLU A 83 -34.88 7.60 -2.00
N GLU A 84 -35.06 6.37 -1.51
CA GLU A 84 -34.05 5.62 -0.76
C GLU A 84 -32.78 5.38 -1.59
N ALA A 85 -32.91 5.04 -2.88
CA ALA A 85 -31.78 4.84 -3.77
C ALA A 85 -30.99 6.15 -4.00
N ASN A 86 -31.68 7.28 -4.13
CA ASN A 86 -31.04 8.59 -4.25
C ASN A 86 -30.33 8.99 -2.95
N GLU A 87 -30.96 8.80 -1.79
CA GLU A 87 -30.35 9.08 -0.49
C GLU A 87 -29.10 8.21 -0.27
N ALA A 88 -29.19 6.91 -0.58
CA ALA A 88 -28.05 5.99 -0.51
C ALA A 88 -26.93 6.41 -1.46
N ALA A 89 -27.24 6.81 -2.69
CA ALA A 89 -26.25 7.28 -3.65
C ALA A 89 -25.56 8.56 -3.15
N GLU A 90 -26.31 9.54 -2.64
CA GLU A 90 -25.75 10.76 -2.05
C GLU A 90 -24.87 10.45 -0.83
N TYR A 91 -25.30 9.50 0.01
CA TYR A 91 -24.51 9.04 1.16
C TYR A 91 -23.18 8.43 0.71
N ILE A 92 -23.20 7.50 -0.25
CA ILE A 92 -22.00 6.85 -0.79
C ILE A 92 -21.04 7.89 -1.39
N VAL A 93 -21.56 8.84 -2.17
CA VAL A 93 -20.73 9.92 -2.76
C VAL A 93 -20.10 10.78 -1.66
N ARG A 94 -20.86 11.15 -0.63
CA ARG A 94 -20.38 11.94 0.49
C ARG A 94 -19.30 11.20 1.28
N GLU A 95 -19.51 9.92 1.57
CA GLU A 95 -18.55 9.06 2.26
C GLU A 95 -17.27 8.89 1.42
N ALA A 96 -17.39 8.64 0.11
CA ALA A 96 -16.26 8.53 -0.79
C ALA A 96 -15.43 9.82 -0.82
N HIS A 97 -16.07 10.99 -0.84
CA HIS A 97 -15.38 12.28 -0.75
C HIS A 97 -14.64 12.45 0.58
N GLN A 98 -15.30 12.13 1.70
CA GLN A 98 -14.65 12.22 3.03
C GLN A 98 -13.44 11.29 3.15
N ASN A 99 -13.55 10.06 2.65
CA ASN A 99 -12.46 9.10 2.65
C ASN A 99 -11.31 9.54 1.73
N ALA A 100 -11.61 10.10 0.55
CA ALA A 100 -10.61 10.66 -0.35
C ALA A 100 -9.87 11.84 0.29
N ASP A 101 -10.58 12.76 0.93
CA ASP A 101 -9.98 13.90 1.63
C ASP A 101 -9.13 13.44 2.83
N ALA A 102 -9.57 12.43 3.58
CA ALA A 102 -8.79 11.83 4.66
C ALA A 102 -7.50 11.20 4.12
N MET A 103 -7.58 10.44 3.02
CA MET A 103 -6.42 9.81 2.38
C MET A 103 -5.43 10.85 1.86
N LEU A 104 -5.90 11.94 1.24
CA LEU A 104 -5.04 13.02 0.77
C LEU A 104 -4.34 13.74 1.93
N ASN A 105 -5.04 13.98 3.03
CA ASN A 105 -4.45 14.61 4.20
C ASN A 105 -3.41 13.71 4.88
N ASP A 106 -3.67 12.40 4.98
CA ASP A 106 -2.70 11.43 5.50
C ASP A 106 -1.46 11.35 4.60
N ALA A 107 -1.64 11.23 3.28
CA ALA A 107 -0.54 11.22 2.32
C ALA A 107 0.30 12.51 2.39
N LYS A 108 -0.35 13.68 2.49
CA LYS A 108 0.32 14.97 2.66
C LYS A 108 1.13 15.02 3.95
N THR A 109 0.56 14.57 5.06
CA THR A 109 1.23 14.55 6.37
C THR A 109 2.45 13.62 6.33
N LYS A 110 2.30 12.41 5.77
CA LYS A 110 3.41 11.46 5.58
C LYS A 110 4.51 12.05 4.70
N SER A 111 4.15 12.70 3.60
CA SER A 111 5.11 13.36 2.71
C SER A 111 5.87 14.47 3.42
N GLN A 112 5.19 15.32 4.19
CA GLN A 112 5.84 16.38 4.98
C GLN A 112 6.81 15.80 6.01
N ASN A 113 6.39 14.78 6.76
CA ASN A 113 7.27 14.11 7.73
C ASN A 113 8.49 13.45 7.07
N LEU A 114 8.32 12.85 5.89
CA LEU A 114 9.43 12.27 5.12
C LEU A 114 10.43 13.35 4.69
N ILE A 115 9.95 14.50 4.20
CA ILE A 115 10.80 15.63 3.81
C ILE A 115 11.55 16.15 5.03
N GLU A 116 10.86 16.39 6.15
CA GLU A 116 11.48 16.90 7.38
C GLU A 116 12.55 15.94 7.92
N THR A 117 12.27 14.64 7.94
CA THR A 117 13.24 13.62 8.39
C THR A 117 14.43 13.52 7.45
N ALA A 118 14.22 13.60 6.13
CA ALA A 118 15.30 13.62 5.14
C ALA A 118 16.18 14.87 5.28
N GLU A 119 15.57 16.05 5.45
CA GLU A 119 16.30 17.30 5.68
C GLU A 119 17.11 17.27 6.98
N SER A 120 16.53 16.72 8.05
CA SER A 120 17.22 16.56 9.33
C SER A 120 18.45 15.63 9.20
N LYS A 121 18.28 14.47 8.56
CA LYS A 121 19.38 13.54 8.27
C LYS A 121 20.47 14.18 7.41
N ALA A 122 20.09 14.92 6.36
CA ALA A 122 21.05 15.61 5.50
C ALA A 122 21.87 16.65 6.29
N LYS A 123 21.23 17.42 7.19
CA LYS A 123 21.93 18.36 8.08
C LYS A 123 22.89 17.64 9.02
N GLN A 124 22.49 16.52 9.60
CA GLN A 124 23.34 15.72 10.47
C GLN A 124 24.59 15.22 9.73
N ILE A 125 24.40 14.61 8.56
CA ILE A 125 25.50 14.13 7.71
C ILE A 125 26.46 15.27 7.34
N MET A 126 25.92 16.44 7.00
CA MET A 126 26.73 17.62 6.66
C MET A 126 27.57 18.12 7.85
N GLU A 127 27.03 18.09 9.06
CA GLU A 127 27.77 18.48 10.27
C GLU A 127 28.83 17.43 10.65
N GLU A 128 28.52 16.14 10.53
CA GLU A 128 29.48 15.05 10.69
C GLU A 128 30.64 15.19 9.70
N LEU A 129 30.34 15.35 8.41
CA LEU A 129 31.35 15.55 7.37
C LEU A 129 32.23 16.77 7.65
N LYS A 130 31.65 17.87 8.12
CA LYS A 130 32.41 19.08 8.48
C LYS A 130 33.36 18.82 9.66
N ASN A 131 32.93 18.04 10.65
CA ASN A 131 33.78 17.64 11.77
C ASN A 131 34.92 16.73 11.30
N ASP A 132 34.63 15.76 10.43
CA ASP A 132 35.64 14.86 9.86
C ASP A 132 36.68 15.63 9.04
N VAL A 133 36.24 16.55 8.17
CA VAL A 133 37.14 17.41 7.41
C VAL A 133 37.99 18.28 8.34
N SER A 134 37.41 18.83 9.40
CA SER A 134 38.15 19.63 10.39
C SER A 134 39.19 18.80 11.14
N SER A 135 38.87 17.55 11.48
CA SER A 135 39.78 16.60 12.10
C SER A 135 40.92 16.23 11.15
N LEU A 136 40.61 15.96 9.88
CA LEU A 136 41.59 15.65 8.84
C LEU A 136 42.57 16.80 8.61
N ILE A 137 42.08 18.04 8.60
CA ILE A 137 42.95 19.23 8.50
C ILE A 137 43.91 19.30 9.69
N ARG A 138 43.44 19.11 10.92
CA ARG A 138 44.29 19.11 12.13
C ARG A 138 45.32 17.98 12.10
N GLY A 139 44.93 16.80 11.64
CA GLY A 139 45.83 15.67 11.44
C GLY A 139 46.92 16.00 10.42
N TYR A 140 46.55 16.62 9.30
CA TYR A 140 47.50 17.07 8.27
C TYR A 140 48.47 18.12 8.80
N GLU A 141 47.98 19.12 9.54
CA GLU A 141 48.83 20.14 10.19
C GLU A 141 49.85 19.50 11.14
N THR A 142 49.42 18.52 11.93
CA THR A 142 50.29 17.79 12.86
C THR A 142 51.36 17.00 12.10
N LEU A 143 50.99 16.32 11.01
CA LEU A 143 51.92 15.57 10.18
C LEU A 143 52.97 16.50 9.53
N VAL A 144 52.56 17.67 9.06
CA VAL A 144 53.48 18.70 8.53
C VAL A 144 54.46 19.16 9.62
N GLN A 145 53.98 19.40 10.84
CA GLN A 145 54.85 19.77 11.97
C GLN A 145 55.86 18.66 12.32
N GLN A 146 55.42 17.40 12.34
CA GLN A 146 56.31 16.25 12.56
C GLN A 146 57.37 16.14 11.46
N ARG A 147 56.98 16.33 10.19
CA ARG A 147 57.91 16.35 9.05
C ARG A 147 58.98 17.43 9.23
N GLU A 148 58.61 18.65 9.60
CA GLU A 148 59.56 19.73 9.83
C GLU A 148 60.52 19.43 11.00
N LEU A 149 60.03 18.81 12.08
CA LEU A 149 60.85 18.36 13.19
C LEU A 149 61.88 17.32 12.74
N ILE A 150 61.46 16.30 11.98
CA ILE A 150 62.34 15.26 11.45
C ILE A 150 63.40 15.87 10.53
N LEU A 151 63.02 16.79 9.63
CA LEU A 151 63.98 17.48 8.76
C LEU A 151 64.99 18.30 9.55
N LYS A 152 64.55 18.97 10.63
CA LYS A 152 65.45 19.71 11.54
C LYS A 152 66.41 18.76 12.27
N ASN A 153 65.93 17.64 12.78
CA ASN A 153 66.75 16.64 13.47
C ASN A 153 67.77 16.02 12.51
N LEU A 154 67.35 15.67 11.29
CA LEU A 154 68.24 15.12 10.26
C LEU A 154 69.33 16.13 9.87
N LYS A 155 68.96 17.42 9.75
CA LYS A 155 69.93 18.48 9.49
C LYS A 155 70.94 18.61 10.64
N SER A 156 70.47 18.63 11.88
CA SER A 156 71.36 18.67 13.06
C SER A 156 72.32 17.49 13.07
N LEU A 157 71.83 16.27 12.83
CA LEU A 157 72.67 15.07 12.77
C LEU A 157 73.71 15.15 11.64
N SER A 158 73.33 15.70 10.48
CA SER A 158 74.27 15.92 9.37
C SER A 158 75.34 16.94 9.74
N ASP A 159 74.99 18.02 10.43
CA ASP A 159 75.93 19.02 10.92
C ASP A 159 76.88 18.41 11.96
N ASP A 160 76.37 17.58 12.88
CA ASP A 160 77.17 16.85 13.87
C ASP A 160 78.16 15.86 13.21
N ILE A 161 77.72 15.12 12.18
CA ILE A 161 78.60 14.23 11.41
C ILE A 161 79.67 15.04 10.68
N GLN A 162 79.31 16.18 10.09
CA GLN A 162 80.25 17.07 9.40
C GLN A 162 81.31 17.62 10.35
N ASP A 163 80.91 18.01 11.56
CA ASP A 163 81.82 18.48 12.61
C ASP A 163 82.77 17.36 13.06
N ASN A 164 82.26 16.15 13.29
CA ASN A 164 83.07 14.98 13.64
C ASN A 164 84.09 14.61 12.54
N ILE A 165 83.68 14.63 11.27
CA ILE A 165 84.59 14.42 10.13
C ILE A 165 85.67 15.50 10.10
N SER A 166 85.30 16.76 10.34
CA SER A 166 86.24 17.89 10.38
C SER A 166 87.27 17.74 11.50
N VAL A 167 86.83 17.33 12.70
CA VAL A 167 87.71 17.04 13.84
C VAL A 167 88.64 15.86 13.54
N SER A 168 88.10 14.76 12.99
CA SER A 168 88.89 13.58 12.61
C SER A 168 89.95 13.92 11.55
N ASN A 169 89.58 14.66 10.50
CA ASN A 169 90.53 15.12 9.47
C ASN A 169 91.62 16.04 10.06
N GLY A 170 91.24 16.99 10.93
CA GLY A 170 92.22 17.85 11.62
C GLY A 170 93.14 17.07 12.56
N ASN A 171 92.67 15.98 13.16
CA ASN A 171 93.51 15.08 13.95
C ASN A 171 94.45 14.25 13.07
N LEU A 172 93.98 13.78 11.90
CA LEU A 172 94.83 13.10 10.91
C LEU A 172 95.94 14.00 10.37
N GLU A 173 95.65 15.29 10.11
CA GLU A 173 96.68 16.26 9.69
C GLU A 173 97.75 16.51 10.76
N LYS A 174 97.40 16.39 12.05
CA LYS A 174 98.35 16.52 13.17
C LYS A 174 99.23 15.29 13.37
N ILE A 175 98.90 14.15 12.78
CA ILE A 175 99.74 12.96 12.83
C ILE A 175 100.92 13.19 11.88
N ASN A 176 102.01 13.70 12.43
CA ASN A 176 103.27 13.80 11.71
C ASN A 176 103.90 12.40 11.61
N LEU A 177 103.50 11.68 10.57
CA LEU A 177 103.97 10.31 10.31
C LEU A 177 105.51 10.26 10.24
N HIS A 178 106.15 11.32 9.77
CA HIS A 178 107.61 11.41 9.68
C HIS A 178 108.28 11.49 11.05
N ALA A 179 107.75 12.29 11.99
CA ALA A 179 108.27 12.38 13.35
C ALA A 179 108.09 11.05 14.12
N HIS A 180 106.97 10.35 13.89
CA HIS A 180 106.76 9.03 14.48
C HIS A 180 107.71 7.98 13.87
N LEU A 181 108.00 8.05 12.57
CA LEU A 181 108.94 7.15 11.90
C LEU A 181 110.39 7.40 12.35
N GLU A 182 110.75 8.67 12.56
CA GLU A 182 112.06 9.07 13.10
C GLU A 182 112.23 8.64 14.56
N MET A 183 111.19 8.75 15.40
CA MET A 183 111.22 8.19 16.77
C MET A 183 111.38 6.68 16.79
N VAL A 184 110.71 5.96 15.88
CA VAL A 184 110.90 4.50 15.72
C VAL A 184 112.34 4.20 15.29
N GLU A 185 112.89 4.95 14.33
CA GLU A 185 114.26 4.75 13.86
C GLU A 185 115.29 5.04 14.97
N ILE A 186 115.08 6.08 15.78
CA ILE A 186 115.94 6.39 16.95
C ILE A 186 115.84 5.26 17.98
N LEU A 187 114.64 4.80 18.34
CA LEU A 187 114.42 3.72 19.31
C LEU A 187 115.04 2.38 18.86
N THR A 188 115.07 2.12 17.56
CA THR A 188 115.78 0.94 17.02
C THR A 188 117.31 1.07 17.10
N LYS A 189 117.85 2.29 17.03
CA LYS A 189 119.30 2.55 17.10
C LYS A 189 119.84 2.59 18.53
N THR A 190 119.03 2.89 19.54
CA THR A 190 119.47 3.03 20.94
C THR A 190 119.49 1.73 21.77
N GLU A 191 119.21 0.55 21.18
CA GLU A 191 119.11 -0.73 21.92
C GLU A 191 118.24 -0.64 23.19
N ALA A 192 117.25 0.25 23.19
CA ALA A 192 116.41 0.55 24.36
C ALA A 192 115.50 -0.62 24.79
N PHE A 193 115.48 -1.71 24.01
CA PHE A 193 114.76 -2.95 24.29
C PHE A 193 115.69 -4.08 24.72
N THR A 194 116.56 -3.82 25.69
CA THR A 194 117.28 -4.89 26.40
C THR A 194 116.53 -5.25 27.67
N ILE A 195 116.40 -6.56 27.92
CA ILE A 195 115.61 -7.19 29.01
C ILE A 195 115.97 -6.65 30.41
N ALA A 196 117.13 -6.02 30.59
CA ALA A 196 117.59 -5.49 31.87
C ALA A 196 116.86 -4.20 32.34
N ASN A 197 116.15 -3.50 31.46
CA ASN A 197 115.43 -2.26 31.79
C ASN A 197 113.92 -2.47 32.05
N VAL A 198 113.46 -3.73 32.11
CA VAL A 198 112.05 -4.09 32.30
C VAL A 198 111.57 -3.86 33.74
N ASP A 199 112.45 -3.93 34.73
CA ASP A 199 112.07 -3.76 36.16
C ASP A 199 111.81 -2.30 36.58
N SER A 200 112.04 -1.32 35.69
CA SER A 200 111.84 0.12 35.97
C SER A 200 110.56 0.71 35.36
N ILE A 201 109.74 -0.12 34.71
CA ILE A 201 108.50 0.34 34.08
C ILE A 201 107.37 0.24 35.11
N GLU A 202 107.14 1.32 35.84
CA GLU A 202 105.86 1.51 36.54
C GLU A 202 104.73 1.40 35.50
N HIS A 203 103.80 0.49 35.75
CA HIS A 203 102.57 0.37 34.97
C HIS A 203 101.74 1.64 35.17
N SER A 204 101.76 2.54 34.20
CA SER A 204 100.71 3.53 34.06
C SER A 204 99.50 2.82 33.47
N GLU A 205 98.54 2.48 34.33
CA GLU A 205 97.23 2.03 33.88
C GLU A 205 96.54 3.18 33.13
N MET A 206 96.32 2.95 31.84
CA MET A 206 95.51 3.82 31.00
C MET A 206 94.03 3.50 31.28
N THR A 207 93.36 4.34 32.06
CA THR A 207 91.90 4.23 32.25
C THR A 207 91.20 4.68 30.98
N LEU A 208 90.72 3.71 30.20
CA LEU A 208 89.74 3.92 29.15
C LEU A 208 88.38 4.19 29.81
N GLU A 209 87.91 5.43 29.79
CA GLU A 209 86.49 5.71 30.00
C GLU A 209 85.72 5.29 28.74
N THR A 210 85.32 4.02 28.71
CA THR A 210 84.15 3.61 27.93
C THR A 210 82.94 4.35 28.50
N LYS A 211 82.47 5.39 27.81
CA LYS A 211 81.11 5.88 28.02
C LYS A 211 80.15 4.73 27.74
N GLU A 212 79.34 4.45 28.74
CA GLU A 212 78.39 3.36 28.80
C GLU A 212 77.52 3.31 27.54
N GLU A 213 77.38 2.08 27.02
CA GLU A 213 76.22 1.65 26.24
C GLU A 213 74.96 2.07 27.01
N PHE A 214 74.23 3.04 26.47
CA PHE A 214 72.85 3.23 26.88
C PHE A 214 72.02 2.15 26.19
N THR A 215 71.68 1.15 27.01
CA THR A 215 70.64 0.14 26.80
C THR A 215 69.44 0.72 26.06
N ILE A 216 69.11 0.11 24.92
CA ILE A 216 67.77 0.19 24.36
C ILE A 216 66.88 -0.56 25.35
N GLU A 217 66.08 0.17 26.13
CA GLU A 217 64.91 -0.43 26.77
C GLU A 217 64.02 -0.94 25.63
N ASN A 218 63.89 -2.26 25.55
CA ASN A 218 62.77 -2.88 24.85
C ASN A 218 61.51 -2.52 25.63
N GLU A 219 60.94 -1.35 25.37
CA GLU A 219 59.50 -1.19 25.48
C GLU A 219 58.90 -2.09 24.41
N GLU A 220 58.23 -3.17 24.84
CA GLU A 220 57.26 -3.87 24.01
C GLU A 220 56.22 -2.82 23.57
N VAL A 221 56.42 -2.28 22.37
CA VAL A 221 55.35 -1.58 21.67
C VAL A 221 54.33 -2.66 21.32
N ASP A 222 53.22 -2.64 22.04
CA ASP A 222 52.03 -3.42 21.71
C ASP A 222 51.61 -3.09 20.27
N VAL A 223 51.81 -4.04 19.35
CA VAL A 223 51.48 -3.91 17.92
C VAL A 223 50.00 -4.24 17.69
N SER A 224 49.12 -3.74 18.55
CA SER A 224 47.68 -4.00 18.46
C SER A 224 46.88 -2.93 17.71
N GLU A 225 47.52 -1.84 17.23
CA GLU A 225 46.84 -0.83 16.39
C GLU A 225 47.66 -0.45 15.15
N ILE A 226 47.76 -1.40 14.21
CA ILE A 226 47.91 -1.07 12.78
C ILE A 226 46.52 -1.29 12.17
N PRO A 227 45.85 -0.27 11.60
CA PRO A 227 44.64 -0.51 10.83
C PRO A 227 45.01 -1.29 9.57
N ASP A 228 44.65 -2.58 9.56
CA ASP A 228 44.74 -3.46 8.40
C ASP A 228 43.92 -2.86 7.24
N ILE A 229 44.62 -2.40 6.20
CA ILE A 229 44.02 -2.11 4.90
C ILE A 229 43.94 -3.45 4.15
N HIS A 230 42.97 -4.27 4.52
CA HIS A 230 42.48 -5.36 3.69
C HIS A 230 40.98 -5.16 3.46
N SER A 231 40.68 -4.59 2.29
CA SER A 231 39.36 -4.58 1.70
C SER A 231 39.00 -5.99 1.23
N GLU A 232 38.30 -6.75 2.06
CA GLU A 232 37.37 -7.77 1.58
C GLU A 232 35.96 -7.28 1.88
N ASN A 233 35.28 -6.89 0.80
CA ASN A 233 33.84 -6.66 0.79
C ASN A 233 33.14 -7.97 1.19
N GLN A 234 32.63 -8.03 2.41
CA GLN A 234 31.48 -8.84 2.74
C GLN A 234 30.34 -7.90 3.14
N VAL A 235 29.42 -7.73 2.20
CA VAL A 235 28.10 -7.15 2.44
C VAL A 235 27.30 -8.23 3.15
N GLU A 236 27.24 -8.19 4.47
CA GLU A 236 26.19 -8.88 5.24
C GLU A 236 25.00 -7.93 5.36
N THR A 237 23.99 -8.20 4.54
CA THR A 237 22.65 -7.65 4.64
C THR A 237 21.97 -8.22 5.88
N GLU A 238 21.88 -7.44 6.95
CA GLU A 238 20.86 -7.65 8.00
C GLU A 238 19.51 -7.12 7.51
N GLU A 239 18.89 -7.85 6.58
CA GLU A 239 17.47 -7.74 6.21
C GLU A 239 16.89 -9.15 5.99
N GLU A 240 16.98 -10.03 6.99
CA GLU A 240 16.34 -11.36 6.94
C GLU A 240 15.30 -11.63 8.04
N SER A 241 14.89 -10.62 8.82
CA SER A 241 13.83 -10.81 9.83
C SER A 241 12.44 -10.30 9.40
N ASN A 242 12.26 -9.83 8.17
CA ASN A 242 10.99 -9.17 7.77
C ASN A 242 10.33 -9.71 6.49
N ILE A 243 10.77 -10.87 5.98
CA ILE A 243 10.22 -11.48 4.75
C ILE A 243 9.31 -12.69 5.04
N GLU A 244 9.39 -13.31 6.23
CA GLU A 244 8.45 -14.38 6.61
C GLU A 244 7.07 -13.86 7.06
N ASP A 245 7.00 -12.64 7.62
CA ASP A 245 5.73 -12.06 8.10
C ASP A 245 4.86 -11.44 6.99
N VAL A 246 5.43 -11.12 5.83
CA VAL A 246 4.65 -10.58 4.69
C VAL A 246 4.07 -11.71 3.83
N LYS A 247 4.70 -12.89 3.84
CA LYS A 247 4.27 -14.05 3.05
C LYS A 247 3.14 -14.84 3.74
N SER A 248 3.11 -14.88 5.07
CA SER A 248 2.02 -15.46 5.85
C SER A 248 0.73 -14.64 5.76
N LYS A 249 0.85 -13.30 5.71
CA LYS A 249 -0.30 -12.38 5.60
C LYS A 249 -0.98 -12.39 4.22
N ALA A 250 -0.23 -12.65 3.15
CA ALA A 250 -0.78 -12.75 1.79
C ALA A 250 -1.50 -14.08 1.53
N GLN A 251 -1.22 -15.12 2.33
CA GLN A 251 -1.82 -16.45 2.19
C GLN A 251 -3.13 -16.61 2.99
N GLU A 252 -3.38 -15.76 4.00
CA GLU A 252 -4.66 -15.72 4.72
C GLU A 252 -5.76 -14.98 3.92
N ILE A 253 -5.41 -13.94 3.16
CA ILE A 253 -6.37 -13.09 2.44
C ILE A 253 -6.98 -13.79 1.20
N ASP A 254 -6.27 -14.75 0.59
CA ASP A 254 -6.79 -15.53 -0.56
C ASP A 254 -7.74 -16.66 -0.13
N SER A 255 -7.72 -17.05 1.14
CA SER A 255 -8.58 -18.12 1.69
C SER A 255 -9.97 -17.64 2.12
N GLU A 256 -10.11 -16.36 2.48
CA GLU A 256 -11.40 -15.78 2.91
C GLU A 256 -12.27 -15.28 1.75
N LEU A 257 -11.71 -15.00 0.57
CA LEU A 257 -12.50 -14.51 -0.58
C LEU A 257 -13.17 -15.63 -1.41
N SER A 258 -12.96 -16.90 -1.05
CA SER A 258 -13.50 -18.06 -1.78
C SER A 258 -14.73 -18.72 -1.12
N GLN A 259 -15.24 -18.18 0.00
CA GLN A 259 -16.32 -18.84 0.77
C GLN A 259 -17.70 -18.18 0.73
N GLU A 260 -17.90 -17.04 0.07
CA GLU A 260 -19.25 -16.45 -0.08
C GLU A 260 -19.53 -15.95 -1.51
N ILE A 261 -19.77 -16.88 -2.44
CA ILE A 261 -20.60 -16.59 -3.61
C ILE A 261 -21.49 -17.83 -3.87
N ASP A 262 -22.65 -17.87 -3.21
CA ASP A 262 -23.75 -18.77 -3.55
C ASP A 262 -24.50 -18.15 -4.75
N VAL A 263 -24.18 -18.60 -5.97
CA VAL A 263 -24.96 -18.28 -7.17
C VAL A 263 -26.00 -19.39 -7.36
N PRO A 264 -27.31 -19.09 -7.34
CA PRO A 264 -28.32 -20.08 -7.71
C PRO A 264 -28.16 -20.44 -9.19
N GLN A 265 -28.00 -21.73 -9.48
CA GLN A 265 -28.01 -22.23 -10.86
C GLN A 265 -29.42 -22.06 -11.46
N GLU A 266 -29.55 -21.19 -12.47
CA GLU A 266 -30.70 -21.17 -13.36
C GLU A 266 -30.56 -22.27 -14.44
N ASP A 267 -31.71 -22.89 -14.70
CA ASP A 267 -31.93 -23.98 -15.63
C ASP A 267 -31.55 -23.66 -17.08
N SER A 268 -30.78 -24.57 -17.65
CA SER A 268 -30.66 -24.94 -19.07
C SER A 268 -31.72 -24.36 -20.02
N ILE A 269 -31.34 -23.36 -20.83
CA ILE A 269 -32.03 -23.05 -22.09
C ILE A 269 -31.19 -23.63 -23.23
N GLN A 270 -31.85 -24.48 -24.01
CA GLN A 270 -31.32 -25.21 -25.16
C GLN A 270 -31.01 -24.25 -26.33
N GLU A 271 -29.80 -24.35 -26.88
CA GLU A 271 -29.47 -23.80 -28.20
C GLU A 271 -30.01 -24.72 -29.31
N GLU A 272 -30.88 -24.20 -30.18
CA GLU A 272 -31.12 -24.73 -31.53
C GLU A 272 -30.17 -24.03 -32.54
N PRO A 273 -29.70 -24.72 -33.59
CA PRO A 273 -28.84 -24.10 -34.59
C PRO A 273 -29.67 -23.54 -35.76
N GLU A 274 -29.43 -22.29 -36.16
CA GLU A 274 -29.92 -21.77 -37.44
C GLU A 274 -28.80 -21.66 -38.49
N GLU A 275 -29.13 -22.16 -39.67
CA GLU A 275 -28.29 -22.32 -40.86
C GLU A 275 -27.86 -21.00 -41.52
N GLU A 276 -26.67 -21.02 -42.12
CA GLU A 276 -26.23 -20.04 -43.12
C GLU A 276 -27.17 -19.98 -44.34
N LYS A 277 -27.52 -18.77 -44.80
CA LYS A 277 -27.67 -18.44 -46.23
C LYS A 277 -27.64 -16.93 -46.54
N ASN A 278 -26.48 -16.50 -47.05
CA ASN A 278 -26.28 -15.80 -48.32
C ASN A 278 -26.95 -14.42 -48.61
N LYS A 279 -26.05 -13.43 -48.80
CA LYS A 279 -26.05 -12.33 -49.80
C LYS A 279 -27.26 -11.37 -49.92
N GLY A 280 -26.98 -10.14 -49.46
CA GLY A 280 -26.97 -8.96 -50.32
C GLY A 280 -28.27 -8.16 -50.42
N ASN A 281 -28.32 -7.00 -49.77
CA ASN A 281 -28.88 -5.82 -50.40
C ASN A 281 -28.35 -4.52 -49.77
N LYS A 282 -28.13 -3.53 -50.62
CA LYS A 282 -27.81 -2.15 -50.27
C LYS A 282 -29.09 -1.44 -49.80
N GLY A 283 -28.99 -0.61 -48.76
CA GLY A 283 -30.01 0.36 -48.36
C GLY A 283 -29.48 1.19 -47.20
N THR A 284 -28.69 2.23 -47.46
CA THR A 284 -29.16 3.64 -47.52
C THR A 284 -30.17 4.00 -46.42
N SER A 285 -29.61 4.55 -45.34
CA SER A 285 -30.06 5.65 -44.49
C SER A 285 -31.56 6.01 -44.50
N PHE A 286 -32.20 5.82 -43.33
CA PHE A 286 -33.55 6.32 -43.01
C PHE A 286 -33.51 7.58 -42.10
N PHE A 287 -32.33 8.04 -41.68
CA PHE A 287 -32.19 9.15 -40.72
C PHE A 287 -31.80 10.51 -41.34
N ASP A 288 -31.87 10.66 -42.66
CA ASP A 288 -31.47 11.89 -43.38
C ASP A 288 -32.64 12.78 -43.83
N GLU A 289 -33.87 12.51 -43.39
CA GLU A 289 -35.06 13.29 -43.80
C GLU A 289 -35.93 13.70 -42.60
N VAL A 290 -35.36 14.55 -41.73
CA VAL A 290 -36.16 15.52 -40.96
C VAL A 290 -35.51 16.89 -41.13
N GLY A 291 -35.86 17.53 -42.24
CA GLY A 291 -35.60 18.93 -42.58
C GLY A 291 -36.83 19.51 -43.26
#